data_AF-A0A4Q3RTG5-F1
#
_entry.id   AF-A0A4Q3RTG5-F1
#
_cell.length_a   1.000
_cell.length_b   1.000
_cell.length_c   1.000
_cell.angle_alpha   90.00
_cell.angle_beta   90.00
_cell.angle_gamma   90.00
#
_symmetry.space_group_name_H-M   'P 1'
#
loop_
_entity.id
_entity.type
_entity.pdbx_description
1 polymer ?
#
loop_
_entity_poly.entity_id
_entity_poly.type
_entity_poly.pdbx_seq_one_letter_code
_entity_poly.pdbx_strand_id
1 'polypeptide(L)'
;MPYHSANTVAVMVQEDGISVSKPDKACLVFKTASQEGYKVCIIDHTNKQQDAQYWVNDFLQVQPIADSYHHTDKYLSLCKQFVTNEYAEKFDVTKTDQIEMLNRSMDYFKTRDHFDMEEFAGEVIHHAEVVDSFMEYKKNFETARNYEFEDNFDIHLSAVKKQQKQFKSVLKLDKNFHIYIHGRRDLIERGVDEVTGKKYYKIYFDEEV
;
A
#
# COMPACT_ATOMS: atom_id res chain seq x y z
N MET A 1 23.38 26.10 10.79
CA MET A 1 22.91 27.27 10.01
C MET A 1 23.40 27.12 8.57
N PRO A 2 22.65 27.53 7.54
CA PRO A 2 21.21 27.77 7.44
C PRO A 2 20.51 26.76 6.51
N TYR A 3 19.19 26.67 6.66
CA TYR A 3 18.26 26.06 5.70
C TYR A 3 18.45 26.70 4.32
N HIS A 4 18.80 25.91 3.30
CA HIS A 4 18.58 26.31 1.91
C HIS A 4 17.17 25.89 1.48
N SER A 5 16.18 26.71 1.87
CA SER A 5 14.94 26.83 1.11
C SER A 5 15.21 27.69 -0.12
N ALA A 6 15.89 27.11 -1.11
CA ALA A 6 15.85 27.64 -2.46
C ALA A 6 14.98 26.68 -3.27
N ASN A 7 13.81 27.14 -3.69
CA ASN A 7 13.10 26.51 -4.80
C ASN A 7 13.94 26.72 -6.05
N THR A 8 14.98 25.91 -6.21
CA THR A 8 15.79 25.88 -7.42
C THR A 8 14.93 25.27 -8.51
N VAL A 9 14.37 26.12 -9.37
CA VAL A 9 13.72 25.69 -10.59
C VAL A 9 14.83 25.25 -11.54
N ALA A 10 14.96 23.94 -11.76
CA ALA A 10 15.84 23.43 -12.80
C ALA A 10 15.26 23.85 -14.16
N VAL A 11 16.04 24.61 -14.94
CA VAL A 11 15.68 24.98 -16.31
C VAL A 11 16.26 23.92 -17.25
N MET A 12 15.40 23.16 -17.93
CA MET A 12 15.85 22.28 -19.01
C MET A 12 16.04 23.10 -20.28
N VAL A 13 17.26 23.10 -20.81
CA VAL A 13 17.60 23.69 -22.10
C VAL A 13 17.86 22.54 -23.06
N GLN A 14 17.20 22.58 -24.22
CA GLN A 14 17.42 21.61 -25.28
C GLN A 14 18.71 21.97 -26.01
N GLU A 15 19.70 21.08 -25.98
CA GLU A 15 20.97 21.28 -26.71
C GLU A 15 20.87 20.85 -28.17
N ASP A 16 20.11 19.79 -28.48
CA ASP A 16 19.88 19.31 -29.85
C ASP A 16 18.61 18.42 -29.94
N GLY A 17 18.06 18.20 -31.14
CA GLY A 17 17.03 17.18 -31.41
C GLY A 17 15.55 17.57 -31.23
N ILE A 18 14.75 16.65 -30.69
CA ILE A 18 13.28 16.75 -30.57
C ILE A 18 12.89 17.62 -29.37
N SER A 19 11.76 18.33 -29.47
CA SER A 19 11.23 19.18 -28.39
C SER A 19 11.21 18.49 -27.03
N VAL A 20 11.77 19.16 -26.02
CA VAL A 20 11.64 18.78 -24.59
C VAL A 20 10.21 18.94 -24.05
N SER A 21 9.28 19.53 -24.82
CA SER A 21 7.88 19.61 -24.42
C SER A 21 7.19 18.24 -24.59
N LYS A 22 6.94 17.55 -23.47
CA LYS A 22 6.23 16.27 -23.38
C LYS A 22 6.96 15.08 -24.03
N PRO A 23 8.12 14.67 -23.48
CA PRO A 23 8.80 13.48 -23.97
C PRO A 23 7.93 12.23 -23.80
N ASP A 24 7.93 11.36 -24.82
CA ASP A 24 7.29 10.03 -24.76
C ASP A 24 8.10 9.06 -23.90
N LYS A 25 9.44 9.14 -23.98
CA LYS A 25 10.39 8.44 -23.11
C LYS A 25 11.49 9.40 -22.69
N ALA A 26 11.78 9.49 -21.40
CA ALA A 26 12.87 10.30 -20.88
C ALA A 26 13.41 9.69 -19.60
N CYS A 27 14.68 9.98 -19.28
CA CYS A 27 15.22 9.74 -17.94
C CYS A 27 16.03 10.94 -17.45
N LEU A 28 16.02 11.16 -16.14
CA LEU A 28 16.85 12.14 -15.45
C LEU A 28 17.76 11.40 -14.49
N VAL A 29 19.07 11.48 -14.74
CA VAL A 29 20.10 10.82 -13.93
C VAL A 29 20.64 11.79 -12.89
N PHE A 30 20.49 11.46 -11.62
CA PHE A 30 21.10 12.18 -10.52
C PHE A 30 22.47 11.57 -10.23
N LYS A 31 23.53 12.38 -10.36
CA LYS A 31 24.90 11.99 -10.01
C LYS A 31 25.14 11.95 -8.50
N THR A 32 24.24 11.29 -7.78
CA THR A 32 24.27 11.05 -6.33
C THR A 32 24.41 9.56 -6.07
N ALA A 33 24.95 9.16 -4.92
CA ALA A 33 25.11 7.76 -4.52
C ALA A 33 25.97 6.93 -5.49
N SER A 34 27.07 7.50 -6.00
CA SER A 34 27.93 6.86 -7.01
C SER A 34 28.50 5.48 -6.62
N GLN A 35 28.55 5.15 -5.33
CA GLN A 35 28.97 3.82 -4.85
C GLN A 35 27.84 2.77 -4.88
N GLU A 36 26.58 3.19 -4.82
CA GLU A 36 25.39 2.32 -4.83
C GLU A 36 24.70 2.28 -6.20
N GLY A 37 25.14 3.16 -7.12
CA GLY A 37 24.53 3.39 -8.42
C GLY A 37 23.83 4.75 -8.48
N TYR A 38 23.81 5.36 -9.67
CA TYR A 38 23.12 6.64 -9.85
C TYR A 38 21.61 6.47 -9.74
N LYS A 39 20.94 7.41 -9.08
CA LYS A 39 19.49 7.45 -9.03
C LYS A 39 18.94 7.98 -10.35
N VAL A 40 17.89 7.37 -10.87
CA VAL A 40 17.29 7.73 -12.16
C VAL A 40 15.78 7.90 -12.03
N CYS A 41 15.25 9.04 -12.45
CA CYS A 41 13.82 9.21 -12.68
C CYS A 41 13.50 8.86 -14.14
N ILE A 42 12.44 8.09 -14.39
CA ILE A 42 12.10 7.60 -15.73
C ILE A 42 10.66 7.99 -16.04
N ILE A 43 10.43 8.37 -17.30
CA ILE A 43 9.11 8.61 -17.87
C ILE A 43 9.00 7.71 -19.11
N ASP A 44 7.92 6.94 -19.22
CA ASP A 44 7.56 6.18 -20.42
C ASP A 44 6.04 6.23 -20.62
N HIS A 45 5.58 7.16 -21.45
CA HIS A 45 4.16 7.37 -21.74
C HIS A 45 3.60 6.39 -22.77
N THR A 46 4.47 5.65 -23.45
CA THR A 46 4.09 4.69 -24.50
C THR A 46 3.67 3.33 -23.94
N ASN A 47 3.99 3.08 -22.68
CA ASN A 47 3.95 1.75 -22.09
C ASN A 47 2.90 1.62 -20.98
N LYS A 48 1.65 1.98 -21.31
CA LYS A 48 0.53 2.01 -20.35
C LYS A 48 0.08 0.63 -19.86
N GLN A 49 0.52 -0.46 -20.51
CA GLN A 49 0.06 -1.83 -20.25
C GLN A 49 1.18 -2.81 -19.81
N GLN A 50 2.39 -2.34 -19.47
CA GLN A 50 3.53 -3.17 -19.05
C GLN A 50 4.08 -4.15 -20.12
N ASP A 51 3.59 -4.13 -21.36
CA ASP A 51 3.92 -5.14 -22.37
C ASP A 51 5.31 -4.99 -23.02
N ALA A 52 6.00 -3.84 -22.89
CA ALA A 52 7.29 -3.62 -23.53
C ALA A 52 8.35 -3.10 -22.55
N GLN A 53 8.94 -3.97 -21.72
CA GLN A 53 9.93 -3.54 -20.72
C GLN A 53 11.33 -3.19 -21.28
N TYR A 54 11.51 -3.21 -22.61
CA TYR A 54 12.79 -2.95 -23.27
C TYR A 54 13.47 -1.65 -22.81
N TRP A 55 12.72 -0.55 -22.69
CA TRP A 55 13.29 0.74 -22.31
C TRP A 55 13.91 0.70 -20.90
N VAL A 56 13.24 0.06 -19.95
CA VAL A 56 13.66 0.00 -18.55
C VAL A 56 14.71 -1.11 -18.35
N ASN A 57 14.46 -2.30 -18.89
CA ASN A 57 15.24 -3.50 -18.60
C ASN A 57 16.44 -3.68 -19.52
N ASP A 58 16.27 -3.47 -20.83
CA ASP A 58 17.30 -3.78 -21.82
C ASP A 58 18.15 -2.56 -22.18
N PHE A 59 17.53 -1.38 -22.29
CA PHE A 59 18.20 -0.14 -22.67
C PHE A 59 18.78 0.60 -21.46
N LEU A 60 17.92 1.01 -20.50
CA LEU A 60 18.39 1.73 -19.31
C LEU A 60 19.04 0.80 -18.29
N GLN A 61 18.65 -0.49 -18.27
CA GLN A 61 19.12 -1.49 -17.31
C GLN A 61 19.03 -1.01 -15.85
N VAL A 62 17.91 -0.34 -15.54
CA VAL A 62 17.66 0.27 -14.23
C VAL A 62 16.62 -0.56 -13.47
N GLN A 63 16.81 -0.63 -12.17
CA GLN A 63 15.90 -1.29 -11.24
C GLN A 63 15.20 -0.25 -10.36
N PRO A 64 13.95 -0.50 -9.92
CA PRO A 64 13.32 0.32 -8.91
C PRO A 64 14.21 0.41 -7.66
N ILE A 65 14.31 1.61 -7.09
CA ILE A 65 14.95 1.77 -5.78
C ILE A 65 14.03 1.09 -4.76
N ALA A 66 14.46 -0.05 -4.25
CA ALA A 66 13.84 -0.77 -3.17
C ALA A 66 14.34 -0.16 -1.85
N ASP A 67 13.73 0.97 -1.46
CA ASP A 67 13.99 1.61 -0.17
C ASP A 67 12.86 1.32 0.82
N SER A 68 13.09 1.63 2.09
CA SER A 68 12.11 1.48 3.18
C SER A 68 10.75 2.09 2.84
N TYR A 69 10.73 3.20 2.11
CA TYR A 69 9.50 3.82 1.62
C TYR A 69 8.76 2.91 0.64
N HIS A 70 9.47 2.37 -0.36
CA HIS A 70 8.90 1.47 -1.34
C HIS A 70 8.38 0.18 -0.69
N HIS A 71 9.18 -0.47 0.16
CA HIS A 71 8.77 -1.69 0.86
C HIS A 71 7.51 -1.43 1.69
N THR A 72 7.51 -0.38 2.52
CA THR A 72 6.34 -0.01 3.33
C THR A 72 5.09 0.26 2.49
N ASP A 73 5.22 1.03 1.39
CA ASP A 73 4.10 1.39 0.51
C ASP A 73 3.51 0.15 -0.19
N LYS A 74 4.38 -0.75 -0.67
CA LYS A 74 3.99 -1.98 -1.36
C LYS A 74 3.38 -2.99 -0.39
N TYR A 75 3.96 -3.17 0.80
CA TYR A 75 3.48 -4.16 1.76
C TYR A 75 2.10 -3.79 2.29
N LEU A 76 1.88 -2.53 2.67
CA LEU A 76 0.54 -2.05 3.04
C LEU A 76 -0.46 -2.20 1.88
N SER A 77 -0.02 -2.00 0.63
CA SER A 77 -0.88 -2.24 -0.53
C SER A 77 -1.25 -3.72 -0.69
N LEU A 78 -0.29 -4.63 -0.47
CA LEU A 78 -0.50 -6.08 -0.50
C LEU A 78 -1.50 -6.50 0.58
N CYS A 79 -1.29 -6.09 1.84
CA CYS A 79 -2.20 -6.38 2.96
C CYS A 79 -3.62 -5.93 2.63
N LYS A 80 -3.78 -4.71 2.11
CA LYS A 80 -5.10 -4.19 1.75
C LYS A 80 -5.78 -5.04 0.68
N GLN A 81 -5.04 -5.43 -0.36
CA GLN A 81 -5.59 -6.23 -1.46
C GLN A 81 -5.96 -7.64 -0.99
N PHE A 82 -5.11 -8.27 -0.17
CA PHE A 82 -5.41 -9.55 0.46
C PHE A 82 -6.73 -9.49 1.24
N VAL A 83 -6.87 -8.51 2.15
CA VAL A 83 -8.06 -8.40 3.00
C VAL A 83 -9.32 -8.12 2.18
N THR A 84 -9.20 -7.31 1.12
CA THR A 84 -10.36 -6.90 0.31
C THR A 84 -10.81 -8.00 -0.64
N ASN A 85 -9.88 -8.76 -1.21
CA ASN A 85 -10.14 -9.68 -2.32
C ASN A 85 -10.13 -11.13 -1.87
N GLU A 86 -9.06 -11.58 -1.20
CA GLU A 86 -8.88 -13.01 -0.91
C GLU A 86 -9.44 -13.42 0.45
N TYR A 87 -9.22 -12.61 1.49
CA TYR A 87 -9.67 -12.92 2.83
C TYR A 87 -11.19 -13.08 2.91
N ALA A 88 -11.92 -12.20 2.22
CA ALA A 88 -13.38 -12.23 2.14
C ALA A 88 -13.95 -13.39 1.30
N GLU A 89 -13.16 -13.92 0.36
CA GLU A 89 -13.58 -15.00 -0.54
C GLU A 89 -13.25 -16.38 0.02
N LYS A 90 -12.08 -16.54 0.64
CA LYS A 90 -11.61 -17.82 1.19
C LYS A 90 -12.13 -18.13 2.59
N PHE A 91 -12.46 -17.10 3.38
CA PHE A 91 -12.88 -17.27 4.77
C PHE A 91 -14.29 -16.68 4.98
N ASP A 92 -15.10 -17.31 5.84
CA ASP A 92 -16.42 -16.79 6.22
C ASP A 92 -16.29 -15.61 7.21
N VAL A 93 -15.85 -14.47 6.67
CA VAL A 93 -15.51 -13.27 7.45
C VAL A 93 -16.45 -12.13 7.16
N THR A 94 -16.86 -11.43 8.21
CA THR A 94 -17.72 -10.26 8.09
C THR A 94 -16.92 -9.05 7.58
N LYS A 95 -17.64 -8.01 7.14
CA LYS A 95 -16.98 -6.73 6.81
C LYS A 95 -16.30 -6.08 8.02
N THR A 96 -16.77 -6.35 9.23
CA THR A 96 -16.13 -5.88 10.46
C THR A 96 -14.80 -6.59 10.69
N ASP A 97 -14.71 -7.90 10.44
CA ASP A 97 -13.44 -8.66 10.54
C ASP A 97 -12.40 -8.15 9.53
N GLN A 98 -12.81 -7.84 8.30
CA GLN A 98 -11.93 -7.23 7.30
C GLN A 98 -11.42 -5.86 7.75
N ILE A 99 -12.31 -5.01 8.27
CA ILE A 99 -11.95 -3.70 8.81
C ILE A 99 -10.96 -3.82 9.97
N GLU A 100 -11.17 -4.80 10.85
CA GLU A 100 -10.30 -5.07 11.98
C GLU A 100 -8.89 -5.43 11.53
N MET A 101 -8.74 -6.38 10.59
CA MET A 101 -7.43 -6.77 10.06
C MET A 101 -6.72 -5.59 9.37
N LEU A 102 -7.45 -4.76 8.62
CA LEU A 102 -6.89 -3.54 8.02
C LEU A 102 -6.39 -2.55 9.07
N ASN A 103 -7.17 -2.34 10.13
CA ASN A 103 -6.79 -1.42 11.21
C ASN A 103 -5.56 -1.94 11.97
N ARG A 104 -5.54 -3.24 12.32
CA ARG A 104 -4.38 -3.88 12.97
C ARG A 104 -3.13 -3.82 12.11
N SER A 105 -3.26 -4.07 10.81
CA SER A 105 -2.16 -3.90 9.85
C SER A 105 -1.65 -2.46 9.90
N MET A 106 -2.55 -1.48 9.79
CA MET A 106 -2.17 -0.07 9.81
C MET A 106 -1.52 0.35 11.14
N ASP A 107 -1.98 -0.18 12.26
CA ASP A 107 -1.44 0.16 13.57
C ASP A 107 -0.06 -0.47 13.79
N TYR A 108 0.18 -1.71 13.36
CA TYR A 108 1.51 -2.32 13.35
C TYR A 108 2.53 -1.41 12.63
N PHE A 109 2.20 -0.95 11.42
CA PHE A 109 3.08 -0.07 10.65
C PHE A 109 3.22 1.35 11.23
N LYS A 110 2.35 1.78 12.15
CA LYS A 110 2.52 3.09 12.84
C LYS A 110 3.38 2.99 14.10
N THR A 111 3.36 1.85 14.77
CA THR A 111 3.96 1.67 16.10
C THR A 111 5.30 0.99 16.07
N ARG A 112 5.66 0.32 14.97
CA ARG A 112 6.95 -0.34 14.77
C ARG A 112 7.87 0.50 13.90
N ASP A 113 9.17 0.45 14.22
CA ASP A 113 10.23 1.06 13.41
C ASP A 113 10.76 0.08 12.34
N HIS A 114 10.61 -1.22 12.57
CA HIS A 114 11.04 -2.30 11.68
C HIS A 114 9.87 -3.26 11.44
N PHE A 115 9.74 -3.70 10.19
CA PHE A 115 8.80 -4.74 9.80
C PHE A 115 9.51 -6.09 9.87
N ASP A 116 8.87 -7.08 10.51
CA ASP A 116 9.26 -8.48 10.47
C ASP A 116 8.04 -9.31 10.10
N MET A 117 8.17 -10.19 9.10
CA MET A 117 7.03 -10.95 8.58
C MET A 117 6.48 -11.97 9.59
N GLU A 118 7.32 -12.58 10.41
CA GLU A 118 6.88 -13.57 11.41
C GLU A 118 6.13 -12.87 12.55
N GLU A 119 6.65 -11.75 13.05
CA GLU A 119 5.97 -10.88 14.02
C GLU A 119 4.64 -10.37 13.44
N PHE A 120 4.63 -9.90 12.20
CA PHE A 120 3.40 -9.42 11.55
C PHE A 120 2.35 -10.52 11.42
N ALA A 121 2.74 -11.71 10.96
CA ALA A 121 1.84 -12.87 10.87
C ALA A 121 1.28 -13.23 12.26
N GLY A 122 2.14 -13.23 13.28
CA GLY A 122 1.80 -13.52 14.66
C GLY A 122 0.92 -12.48 15.33
N GLU A 123 1.12 -11.17 15.09
CA GLU A 123 0.44 -10.08 15.78
C GLU A 123 -0.75 -9.49 15.03
N VAL A 124 -0.80 -9.62 13.70
CA VAL A 124 -1.83 -8.99 12.84
C VAL A 124 -2.76 -10.02 12.20
N ILE A 125 -2.25 -11.17 11.80
CA ILE A 125 -3.06 -12.20 11.13
C ILE A 125 -3.58 -13.25 12.14
N HIS A 126 -2.74 -13.68 13.08
CA HIS A 126 -2.98 -14.68 14.14
C HIS A 126 -3.29 -16.12 13.66
N HIS A 127 -4.29 -16.29 12.80
CA HIS A 127 -4.81 -17.61 12.44
C HIS A 127 -3.90 -18.29 11.40
N ALA A 128 -3.37 -19.47 11.71
CA ALA A 128 -2.41 -20.18 10.87
C ALA A 128 -2.91 -20.38 9.42
N GLU A 129 -4.16 -20.78 9.24
CA GLU A 129 -4.79 -20.94 7.91
C GLU A 129 -4.84 -19.63 7.11
N VAL A 130 -5.00 -18.49 7.79
CA VAL A 130 -5.02 -17.17 7.16
C VAL A 130 -3.60 -16.71 6.85
N VAL A 131 -2.63 -17.04 7.71
CA VAL A 131 -1.19 -16.80 7.45
C VAL A 131 -0.76 -17.56 6.21
N ASP A 132 -1.11 -18.85 6.10
CA ASP A 132 -0.78 -19.67 4.92
C ASP A 132 -1.39 -19.07 3.64
N SER A 133 -2.65 -18.63 3.70
CA SER A 133 -3.30 -17.96 2.57
C SER A 133 -2.65 -16.62 2.23
N PHE A 134 -2.20 -15.85 3.23
CA PHE A 134 -1.51 -14.59 3.00
C PHE A 134 -0.14 -14.81 2.34
N MET A 135 0.61 -15.82 2.79
CA MET A 135 1.90 -16.20 2.21
C MET A 135 1.76 -16.70 0.76
N GLU A 136 0.73 -17.49 0.48
CA GLU A 136 0.39 -17.90 -0.88
C GLU A 136 0.04 -16.68 -1.75
N TYR A 137 -0.77 -15.76 -1.24
CA TYR A 137 -1.14 -14.53 -1.93
C TYR A 137 0.08 -13.64 -2.24
N LYS A 138 0.98 -13.45 -1.26
CA LYS A 138 2.26 -12.75 -1.42
C LYS A 138 3.06 -13.36 -2.56
N LYS A 139 3.28 -14.68 -2.53
CA LYS A 139 4.06 -15.40 -3.55
C LYS A 139 3.46 -15.28 -4.96
N ASN A 140 2.13 -15.36 -5.07
CA ASN A 140 1.44 -15.19 -6.33
C ASN A 140 1.58 -13.76 -6.86
N PHE A 141 1.48 -12.76 -5.98
CA PHE A 141 1.68 -11.36 -6.32
C PHE A 141 3.11 -11.10 -6.81
N GLU A 142 4.11 -11.63 -6.10
CA GLU A 142 5.53 -11.54 -6.45
C GLU A 142 5.81 -12.11 -7.84
N THR A 143 5.31 -13.32 -8.10
CA THR A 143 5.45 -13.99 -9.40
C THR A 143 4.78 -13.20 -10.52
N ALA A 144 3.54 -12.76 -10.31
CA ALA A 144 2.78 -12.04 -11.33
C ALA A 144 3.35 -10.65 -11.65
N ARG A 145 4.07 -10.03 -10.71
CA ARG A 145 4.63 -8.68 -10.84
C ARG A 145 6.14 -8.66 -11.09
N ASN A 146 6.79 -9.83 -11.07
CA ASN A 146 8.25 -9.95 -11.10
C ASN A 146 8.92 -9.03 -10.06
N TYR A 147 8.42 -9.09 -8.83
CA TYR A 147 8.86 -8.28 -7.70
C TYR A 147 8.98 -9.19 -6.47
N GLU A 148 9.96 -8.96 -5.61
CA GLU A 148 10.15 -9.74 -4.38
C GLU A 148 9.96 -8.82 -3.17
N PHE A 149 9.16 -9.26 -2.20
CA PHE A 149 9.02 -8.57 -0.92
C PHE A 149 10.04 -9.12 0.07
N GLU A 150 10.83 -8.22 0.63
CA GLU A 150 11.65 -8.51 1.79
C GLU A 150 10.78 -8.86 2.99
N ASP A 151 11.19 -9.89 3.72
CA ASP A 151 10.52 -10.31 4.95
C ASP A 151 10.89 -9.43 6.16
N ASN A 152 11.93 -8.59 6.02
CA ASN A 152 12.44 -7.69 7.05
C ASN A 152 12.90 -6.37 6.43
N PHE A 153 12.39 -5.23 6.91
CA PHE A 153 12.80 -3.90 6.41
C PHE A 153 12.44 -2.77 7.38
N ASP A 154 13.13 -1.64 7.29
CA ASP A 154 12.79 -0.45 8.07
C ASP A 154 11.46 0.17 7.60
N ILE A 155 10.60 0.55 8.54
CA ILE A 155 9.31 1.15 8.23
C ILE A 155 9.47 2.65 7.99
N HIS A 156 8.95 3.12 6.85
CA HIS A 156 9.01 4.54 6.50
C HIS A 156 7.68 5.24 6.79
N LEU A 157 7.63 6.04 7.87
CA LEU A 157 6.40 6.71 8.33
C LEU A 157 5.68 7.57 7.27
N SER A 158 6.39 8.22 6.34
CA SER A 158 5.72 8.95 5.25
C SER A 158 4.93 8.04 4.30
N ALA A 159 5.40 6.82 4.03
CA ALA A 159 4.67 5.82 3.26
C ALA A 159 3.43 5.36 4.04
N VAL A 160 3.56 5.13 5.35
CA VAL A 160 2.44 4.80 6.24
C VAL A 160 1.37 5.89 6.19
N LYS A 161 1.76 7.17 6.37
CA LYS A 161 0.84 8.32 6.28
C LYS A 161 0.14 8.44 4.92
N LYS A 162 0.84 8.12 3.83
CA LYS A 162 0.25 8.07 2.47
C LYS A 162 -0.78 6.95 2.37
N GLN A 163 -0.44 5.75 2.81
CA GLN A 163 -1.31 4.56 2.72
C GLN A 163 -2.52 4.64 3.65
N GLN A 164 -2.37 5.25 4.83
CA GLN A 164 -3.47 5.46 5.79
C GLN A 164 -4.69 6.15 5.16
N LYS A 165 -4.48 7.08 4.22
CA LYS A 165 -5.57 7.77 3.50
C LYS A 165 -6.40 6.83 2.63
N GLN A 166 -5.81 5.72 2.20
CA GLN A 166 -6.42 4.71 1.34
C GLN A 166 -6.95 3.52 2.14
N PHE A 167 -6.49 3.31 3.37
CA PHE A 167 -6.95 2.33 4.35
C PHE A 167 -8.23 2.79 5.08
N LYS A 168 -9.21 3.30 4.33
CA LYS A 168 -10.48 3.72 4.94
C LYS A 168 -11.36 2.50 5.19
N SER A 169 -11.55 2.22 6.47
CA SER A 169 -12.47 1.22 6.99
C SER A 169 -13.92 1.72 6.93
N VAL A 170 -14.48 1.78 5.72
CA VAL A 170 -15.86 2.25 5.47
C VAL A 170 -16.84 1.08 5.30
N LEU A 171 -17.84 1.02 6.16
CA LEU A 171 -18.97 0.12 6.02
C LEU A 171 -20.05 0.80 5.17
N LYS A 172 -20.41 0.18 4.05
CA LYS A 172 -21.44 0.69 3.13
C LYS A 172 -22.72 -0.14 3.27
N LEU A 173 -23.84 0.49 3.63
CA LEU A 173 -25.13 -0.17 3.85
C LEU A 173 -26.19 0.39 2.90
N ASP A 174 -26.67 -0.45 1.96
CA ASP A 174 -27.79 -0.21 1.04
C ASP A 174 -27.80 1.17 0.36
N LYS A 175 -26.61 1.75 0.13
CA LYS A 175 -26.37 3.13 -0.36
C LYS A 175 -26.87 4.26 0.55
N ASN A 176 -27.55 3.94 1.64
CA ASN A 176 -28.11 4.92 2.57
C ASN A 176 -27.08 5.41 3.59
N PHE A 177 -26.13 4.53 3.96
CA PHE A 177 -25.17 4.83 5.02
C PHE A 177 -23.75 4.45 4.62
N HIS A 178 -22.82 5.36 4.90
CA HIS A 178 -21.39 5.11 4.94
C HIS A 178 -20.91 5.37 6.36
N ILE A 179 -20.48 4.32 7.06
CA ILE A 179 -19.99 4.41 8.44
C ILE A 179 -18.48 4.24 8.41
N TYR A 180 -17.74 5.24 8.88
CA TYR A 180 -16.29 5.14 9.04
C TYR A 180 -15.97 4.55 10.40
N ILE A 181 -15.31 3.38 10.40
CA ILE A 181 -14.95 2.67 11.63
C ILE A 181 -13.46 2.88 11.86
N HIS A 182 -13.13 3.64 12.90
CA HIS A 182 -11.74 3.97 13.24
C HIS A 182 -11.08 2.95 14.20
N GLY A 183 -11.78 1.87 14.58
CA GLY A 183 -11.29 0.81 15.48
C GLY A 183 -12.41 0.22 16.34
N ARG A 184 -12.04 -0.66 17.31
CA ARG A 184 -12.91 -1.24 18.36
C ARG A 184 -14.16 -1.99 17.89
N ARG A 185 -13.97 -3.25 17.48
CA ARG A 185 -15.07 -4.18 17.13
C ARG A 185 -16.02 -4.44 18.30
N ASP A 186 -15.52 -4.40 19.52
CA ASP A 186 -16.28 -4.60 20.76
C ASP A 186 -17.48 -3.66 20.89
N LEU A 187 -17.44 -2.50 20.22
CA LEU A 187 -18.53 -1.52 20.19
C LEU A 187 -19.50 -1.71 19.02
N ILE A 188 -19.35 -2.76 18.22
CA ILE A 188 -20.16 -3.00 17.03
C ILE A 188 -20.79 -4.39 17.09
N GLU A 189 -22.12 -4.42 17.18
CA GLU A 189 -22.90 -5.66 17.16
C GLU A 189 -23.73 -5.73 15.88
N ARG A 190 -23.69 -6.87 15.19
CA ARG A 190 -24.51 -7.14 14.01
C ARG A 190 -25.64 -8.09 14.37
N GLY A 191 -26.84 -7.82 13.87
CA GLY A 191 -27.99 -8.71 14.04
C GLY A 191 -28.96 -8.66 12.87
N VAL A 192 -30.04 -9.43 13.02
CA VAL A 192 -31.19 -9.42 12.13
C VAL A 192 -32.40 -9.11 12.99
N ASP A 193 -33.17 -8.11 12.57
CA ASP A 193 -34.45 -7.79 13.20
C ASP A 193 -35.46 -8.87 12.81
N GLU A 194 -35.93 -9.64 13.79
CA GLU A 194 -36.80 -10.81 13.54
C GLU A 194 -38.18 -10.44 12.98
N VAL A 195 -38.64 -9.20 13.22
CA VAL A 195 -39.95 -8.72 12.78
C VAL A 195 -39.93 -8.29 11.32
N THR A 196 -38.89 -7.54 10.93
CA THR A 196 -38.77 -6.93 9.60
C THR A 196 -37.86 -7.73 8.67
N GLY A 197 -37.08 -8.67 9.20
CA GLY A 197 -36.05 -9.43 8.48
C GLY A 197 -34.83 -8.60 8.07
N LYS A 198 -34.74 -7.32 8.50
CA LYS A 198 -33.66 -6.42 8.10
C LYS A 198 -32.40 -6.67 8.93
N LYS A 199 -31.24 -6.61 8.28
CA LYS A 199 -29.94 -6.63 8.96
C LYS A 199 -29.67 -5.27 9.62
N TYR A 200 -29.11 -5.27 10.81
CA TYR A 200 -28.71 -4.04 11.51
C TYR A 200 -27.29 -4.13 12.06
N TYR A 201 -26.72 -2.95 12.33
CA TYR A 201 -25.55 -2.77 13.18
C TYR A 201 -25.95 -1.87 14.36
N LYS A 202 -25.63 -2.27 15.59
CA LYS A 202 -25.66 -1.41 16.78
C LYS A 202 -24.25 -0.88 17.02
N ILE A 203 -24.15 0.41 17.31
CA ILE A 203 -22.88 1.06 17.64
C ILE A 203 -23.02 1.58 19.08
N TYR A 204 -22.14 1.11 19.95
CA TYR A 204 -22.05 1.56 21.35
C TYR A 204 -21.03 2.69 21.47
N PHE A 205 -21.31 3.67 22.33
CA PHE A 205 -20.39 4.76 22.65
C PHE A 205 -20.51 5.12 24.14
N ASP A 206 -19.41 5.55 24.74
CA ASP A 206 -19.36 5.94 26.16
C ASP A 206 -19.56 7.46 26.32
N GLU A 207 -18.87 8.26 25.49
CA GLU A 207 -18.90 9.73 25.52
C GLU A 207 -19.09 10.28 24.10
N GLU A 208 -19.85 11.38 23.98
CA GLU A 208 -20.04 12.12 22.73
C GLU A 208 -19.04 13.28 22.66
N VAL A 209 -18.37 13.45 21.50
CA VAL A 209 -17.31 14.45 21.26
C VAL A 209 -17.64 15.32 20.06
#